data_AF-S7PSR8-F1
#
_entry.id   AF-S7PSR8-F1
#
_cell.length_a   1.000
_cell.length_b   1.000
_cell.length_c   1.000
_cell.angle_alpha   90.00
_cell.angle_beta   90.00
_cell.angle_gamma   90.00
#
_symmetry.space_group_name_H-M   'P 1'
#
loop_
_entity.id
_entity.type
_entity.pdbx_description
1 polymer ?
#
loop_
_entity_poly.entity_id
_entity_poly.type
_entity_poly.pdbx_seq_one_letter_code
_entity_poly.pdbx_strand_id
1 'polypeptide(L)'
;MSRRESMEATINRVEEIAKKKGISMAQVSIAWQLSKEGVTAPIIGATKVKYVHDIAGAMDVKLSAEEIEYLEGAYKPQNTWGYR
;
A
#
# COMPACT_ATOMS: atom_id res chain seq x y z
N MET A 1 6.31 -11.60 -16.60
CA MET A 1 6.70 -10.70 -15.49
C MET A 1 7.41 -11.49 -14.38
N SER A 2 8.68 -11.15 -14.16
CA SER A 2 9.55 -11.58 -13.06
C SER A 2 9.09 -10.99 -11.71
N ARG A 3 9.53 -11.57 -10.59
CA ARG A 3 9.21 -11.07 -9.24
C ARG A 3 9.61 -9.60 -9.06
N ARG A 4 10.81 -9.24 -9.54
CA ARG A 4 11.32 -7.86 -9.45
C ARG A 4 10.46 -6.89 -10.26
N GLU A 5 10.11 -7.27 -11.49
CA GLU A 5 9.27 -6.45 -12.36
C GLU A 5 7.88 -6.19 -11.77
N SER A 6 7.27 -7.20 -11.13
CA SER A 6 5.97 -7.02 -10.43
C SER A 6 6.09 -6.10 -9.23
N MET A 7 7.18 -6.22 -8.46
CA MET A 7 7.42 -5.37 -7.29
C MET A 7 7.67 -3.92 -7.70
N GLU A 8 8.52 -3.69 -8.70
CA GLU A 8 8.78 -2.37 -9.27
C GLU A 8 7.51 -1.75 -9.86
N ALA A 9 6.71 -2.52 -10.60
CA ALA A 9 5.42 -2.06 -11.12
C ALA A 9 4.48 -1.64 -9.98
N THR A 10 4.39 -2.42 -8.90
CA THR A 10 3.55 -2.08 -7.74
C THR A 10 4.03 -0.79 -7.07
N ILE A 11 5.35 -0.64 -6.87
CA ILE A 11 5.95 0.57 -6.29
C ILE A 11 5.64 1.80 -7.15
N ASN A 12 5.79 1.69 -8.46
CA ASN A 12 5.50 2.80 -9.38
C ASN A 12 4.03 3.20 -9.33
N ARG A 13 3.09 2.24 -9.28
CA ARG A 13 1.66 2.52 -9.15
C ARG A 13 1.31 3.24 -7.85
N VAL A 14 1.92 2.83 -6.74
CA VAL A 14 1.78 3.52 -5.44
C VAL A 14 2.32 4.95 -5.54
N GLU A 15 3.47 5.15 -6.18
CA GLU A 15 4.07 6.48 -6.35
C GLU A 15 3.17 7.40 -7.20
N GLU A 16 2.59 6.88 -8.28
CA GLU A 16 1.66 7.64 -9.13
C GLU A 16 0.42 8.11 -8.37
N ILE A 17 -0.20 7.24 -7.58
CA ILE A 17 -1.37 7.59 -6.76
C ILE A 17 -0.98 8.61 -5.68
N ALA A 18 0.17 8.40 -5.03
CA ALA A 18 0.69 9.30 -4.00
C ALA A 18 0.88 10.72 -4.58
N LYS A 19 1.50 10.84 -5.76
CA LYS A 19 1.68 12.11 -6.47
C LYS A 19 0.34 12.73 -6.87
N LYS A 20 -0.60 11.95 -7.41
CA LYS A 20 -1.93 12.45 -7.83
C LYS A 20 -2.73 13.02 -6.65
N LYS A 21 -2.63 12.41 -5.47
CA LYS A 21 -3.36 12.84 -4.26
C LYS A 21 -2.55 13.81 -3.37
N GLY A 22 -1.28 14.03 -3.65
CA GLY A 22 -0.40 14.89 -2.84
C GLY A 22 -0.09 14.32 -1.44
N ILE A 23 -0.10 13.00 -1.30
CA ILE A 23 0.09 12.28 -0.04
C ILE A 23 1.33 11.39 -0.09
N SER A 24 1.77 10.85 1.05
CA SER A 24 2.92 9.96 1.09
C SER A 24 2.60 8.56 0.54
N MET A 25 3.60 7.88 -0.03
CA MET A 25 3.44 6.48 -0.48
C MET A 25 3.07 5.54 0.69
N ALA A 26 3.49 5.88 1.91
CA ALA A 26 3.12 5.15 3.11
C ALA A 26 1.62 5.29 3.38
N GLN A 27 1.08 6.50 3.28
CA GLN A 27 -0.36 6.74 3.43
C GLN A 27 -1.19 5.96 2.41
N VAL A 28 -0.78 5.95 1.13
CA VAL A 28 -1.45 5.15 0.08
C VAL A 28 -1.45 3.66 0.43
N SER A 29 -0.29 3.14 0.84
CA SER A 29 -0.12 1.72 1.13
C SER A 29 -0.97 1.27 2.33
N ILE A 30 -1.05 2.11 3.37
CA ILE A 30 -1.84 1.84 4.57
C ILE A 30 -3.34 1.99 4.28
N ALA A 31 -3.74 3.00 3.51
CA ALA A 31 -5.11 3.17 3.05
C ALA A 31 -5.60 1.97 2.22
N TRP A 32 -4.72 1.39 1.40
CA TRP A 32 -5.02 0.15 0.68
C TRP A 32 -5.18 -1.05 1.62
N GLN A 33 -4.38 -1.18 2.67
CA GLN A 33 -4.58 -2.24 3.67
C GLN A 33 -5.92 -2.07 4.39
N LEU A 34 -6.24 -0.85 4.80
CA LEU A 34 -7.48 -0.51 5.50
C LEU A 34 -8.74 -0.70 4.62
N SER A 35 -8.61 -0.72 3.29
CA SER A 35 -9.73 -0.97 2.39
C SER A 35 -10.07 -2.45 2.23
N LYS A 36 -9.24 -3.37 2.74
CA LYS A 36 -9.46 -4.81 2.63
C LYS A 36 -10.41 -5.32 3.70
N GLU A 37 -11.30 -6.20 3.28
CA GLU A 37 -12.20 -6.90 4.18
C GLU A 37 -11.39 -7.72 5.20
N GLY A 38 -11.77 -7.62 6.47
CA GLY A 38 -11.09 -8.29 7.58
C GLY A 38 -9.89 -7.53 8.17
N VAL A 39 -9.46 -6.40 7.59
CA VAL A 39 -8.42 -5.54 8.17
C VAL A 39 -9.05 -4.47 9.07
N THR A 40 -8.89 -4.61 10.38
CA THR A 40 -9.40 -3.62 11.35
C THR A 40 -8.35 -2.57 11.73
N ALA A 41 -7.13 -3.00 12.04
CA ALA A 41 -6.05 -2.11 12.47
C ALA A 41 -4.68 -2.70 12.08
N PRO A 42 -4.01 -2.17 11.04
CA PRO A 42 -2.67 -2.60 10.67
C PRO A 42 -1.64 -2.20 11.73
N ILE A 43 -0.68 -3.08 11.99
CA ILE A 43 0.44 -2.81 12.92
C ILE A 43 1.54 -2.11 12.14
N ILE A 44 1.91 -0.90 12.57
CA ILE A 44 2.88 -0.05 11.86
C ILE A 44 4.00 0.36 12.81
N GLY A 45 5.25 0.15 12.39
CA GLY A 45 6.43 0.57 13.12
C GLY A 45 7.00 1.88 12.59
N ALA A 46 7.22 2.86 13.46
CA ALA A 46 7.84 4.14 13.12
C ALA A 46 8.98 4.46 14.10
N THR A 47 10.17 4.74 13.58
CA THR A 47 11.36 5.07 14.38
C THR A 47 11.43 6.55 14.78
N LYS A 48 10.58 7.40 14.19
CA LYS A 48 10.50 8.84 14.46
C LYS A 48 9.05 9.29 14.53
N VAL A 49 8.76 10.19 15.45
CA VAL A 49 7.40 10.74 15.69
C VAL A 49 6.80 11.36 14.43
N LYS A 50 7.61 12.04 13.60
CA LYS A 50 7.13 12.61 12.33
C LYS A 50 6.45 11.59 11.39
N TYR A 51 6.92 10.33 11.40
CA TYR A 51 6.32 9.28 10.58
C TYR A 51 4.99 8.82 11.16
N VAL A 52 4.82 8.83 12.49
CA VAL A 52 3.54 8.54 13.14
C VAL A 52 2.47 9.54 12.68
N HIS A 53 2.81 10.83 12.66
CA HIS A 53 1.89 11.87 12.19
C HIS A 53 1.55 11.74 10.70
N ASP A 54 2.53 11.43 9.86
CA ASP A 54 2.29 11.16 8.43
C ASP A 54 1.35 9.95 8.24
N ILE A 55 1.66 8.84 8.90
CA ILE A 55 0.87 7.61 8.87
C ILE A 55 -0.57 7.84 9.35
N ALA A 56 -0.78 8.66 10.38
CA ALA A 56 -2.12 8.95 10.89
C ALA A 56 -3.05 9.53 9.80
N GLY A 57 -2.51 10.34 8.88
CA GLY A 57 -3.28 10.88 7.76
C GLY A 57 -3.75 9.82 6.75
N ALA A 58 -3.24 8.59 6.80
CA ALA A 58 -3.75 7.49 5.97
C ALA A 58 -5.20 7.13 6.28
N MET A 59 -5.69 7.42 7.50
CA MET A 59 -7.07 7.15 7.90
C MET A 59 -8.09 8.01 7.15
N ASP A 60 -7.67 9.18 6.67
CA ASP A 60 -8.50 10.10 5.90
C ASP A 60 -8.45 9.82 4.39
N VAL A 61 -7.56 8.93 3.95
CA VAL A 61 -7.37 8.61 2.54
C VAL A 61 -8.39 7.57 2.10
N LYS A 62 -9.28 7.97 1.19
CA LYS A 62 -10.18 7.05 0.49
C LYS A 62 -9.62 6.74 -0.90
N LEU A 63 -9.41 5.46 -1.17
CA LEU A 63 -9.09 4.95 -2.49
C LEU A 63 -10.38 4.58 -3.22
N SER A 64 -10.48 4.95 -4.49
CA SER A 64 -11.58 4.49 -5.34
C SER A 64 -11.43 3.00 -5.67
N ALA A 65 -12.51 2.35 -6.10
CA ALA A 65 -12.46 0.96 -6.55
C ALA A 65 -11.45 0.78 -7.70
N GLU A 66 -11.40 1.74 -8.62
CA GLU A 66 -10.47 1.78 -9.75
C GLU A 66 -9.01 1.89 -9.27
N GLU A 67 -8.73 2.71 -8.26
CA GLU A 67 -7.39 2.85 -7.68
C GLU A 67 -6.94 1.56 -6.97
N ILE A 68 -7.87 0.89 -6.28
CA ILE A 68 -7.60 -0.39 -5.62
C ILE A 68 -7.30 -1.48 -6.66
N GLU A 69 -8.14 -1.60 -7.69
CA GLU A 69 -7.93 -2.56 -8.78
C GLU A 69 -6.63 -2.27 -9.54
N TYR A 70 -6.33 -0.99 -9.76
CA TYR A 70 -5.08 -0.56 -10.36
C TYR A 70 -3.88 -0.96 -9.51
N LEU A 71 -3.92 -0.82 -8.19
CA LEU A 71 -2.82 -1.28 -7.32
C LEU A 71 -2.66 -2.81 -7.38
N GLU A 72 -3.76 -3.55 -7.36
CA GLU A 72 -3.74 -5.02 -7.32
C GLU A 72 -3.33 -5.67 -8.64
N GLY A 73 -3.68 -5.06 -9.78
CA GLY A 73 -3.35 -5.61 -11.09
C GLY A 73 -1.85 -5.70 -11.40
N ALA A 74 -0.97 -5.05 -10.63
CA ALA A 74 0.48 -5.18 -10.77
C ALA A 74 1.06 -6.34 -9.97
N TYR A 75 0.32 -6.82 -8.97
CA TYR A 75 0.82 -7.78 -8.01
C TYR A 75 0.78 -9.19 -8.58
N LYS A 76 1.90 -9.91 -8.45
CA LYS A 76 2.01 -11.33 -8.75
C LYS A 76 2.21 -12.11 -7.45
N PRO A 77 1.34 -13.11 -7.14
CA PRO A 77 1.50 -13.96 -5.98
C PRO A 77 2.90 -14.59 -5.92
N GLN A 78 3.48 -14.60 -4.73
CA GLN A 78 4.78 -15.19 -4.47
C GLN A 78 4.62 -16.58 -3.84
N ASN A 79 5.53 -17.51 -4.16
CA ASN A 79 5.57 -18.80 -3.47
C ASN A 79 5.77 -18.57 -1.97
N THR A 80 4.86 -19.08 -1.17
CA THR A 80 4.98 -19.14 0.29
C THR A 80 6.12 -20.07 0.65
N TRP A 81 7.11 -19.56 1.37
CA TRP A 81 8.13 -20.40 2.01
C TRP A 81 7.62 -20.74 3.42
N GLY A 82 7.36 -22.02 3.66
CA GLY A 82 6.92 -22.54 4.95
C GLY A 82 7.25 -24.02 5.08
N TYR A 83 7.36 -24.50 6.32
CA TYR A 83 7.38 -25.93 6.60
C TYR A 83 5.96 -26.48 6.43
N ARG A 84 5.87 -27.63 5.75
CA ARG A 84 4.61 -28.34 5.49
C ARG A 84 4.29 -29.28 6.63
#